data_AF-T1JKM0-F1
#
_entry.id   AF-T1JKM0-F1
#
_cell.length_a   1.000
_cell.length_b   1.000
_cell.length_c   1.000
_cell.angle_alpha   90.00
_cell.angle_beta   90.00
_cell.angle_gamma   90.00
#
_symmetry.space_group_name_H-M   'P 1'
#
loop_
_entity.id
_entity.type
_entity.pdbx_description
1 polymer ?
#
loop_
_entity_poly.entity_id
_entity_poly.type
_entity_poly.pdbx_seq_one_letter_code
_entity_poly.pdbx_strand_id
1 'polypeptide(L)' 'MDTLDASKLSHTQKAEIMHHVQKEIAVASTQQLLTKMSEKCFPKCVSRPGTTLYSSEQV' A
#
# COMPACT_ATOMS: atom_id res chain seq x y z
N MET A 1 -11.73 9.85 -19.15
CA MET A 1 -10.39 9.51 -18.65
C MET A 1 -9.40 10.05 -19.65
N ASP A 2 -8.85 11.22 -19.39
CA ASP A 2 -7.88 11.88 -20.25
C ASP A 2 -6.64 11.02 -20.41
N THR A 3 -6.38 10.56 -21.64
CA THR A 3 -5.14 9.90 -22.01
C THR A 3 -4.04 10.95 -22.06
N LEU A 4 -3.28 11.10 -20.97
CA LEU A 4 -2.12 11.98 -20.93
C LEU A 4 -1.06 11.49 -21.93
N ASP A 5 -0.90 12.19 -23.05
CA ASP A 5 0.18 11.97 -24.01
C ASP A 5 1.51 12.51 -23.44
N ALA A 6 2.31 11.60 -22.86
CA ALA A 6 3.60 11.91 -22.23
C ALA A 6 4.62 12.57 -23.17
N SER A 7 4.37 12.53 -24.48
CA SER A 7 5.23 13.11 -25.52
C SER A 7 5.16 14.64 -25.56
N LYS A 8 4.06 15.25 -25.09
CA LYS A 8 3.82 16.70 -25.15
C LYS A 8 4.17 17.47 -23.87
N LEU A 9 4.58 16.77 -22.81
CA LEU A 9 4.89 17.38 -21.52
C LEU A 9 6.30 17.99 -21.50
N SER A 10 6.44 19.21 -20.98
CA SER A 10 7.74 19.84 -20.71
C SER A 10 8.51 19.07 -19.63
N HIS A 11 9.84 19.24 -19.57
CA HIS A 11 10.69 18.58 -18.58
C HIS A 11 10.22 18.79 -17.13
N THR A 12 9.79 20.00 -16.79
CA THR A 12 9.28 20.35 -15.45
C THR A 12 7.98 19.61 -15.14
N GLN A 13 7.04 19.55 -16.07
CA GLN A 13 5.77 18.82 -15.90
C GLN A 13 6.00 17.31 -15.75
N LYS A 14 6.94 16.74 -16.49
CA LYS A 14 7.32 15.32 -16.34
C LYS A 14 7.89 15.03 -14.95
N ALA A 15 8.76 15.90 -14.44
CA ALA A 15 9.34 15.74 -13.10
C ALA A 15 8.26 15.80 -12.00
N GLU A 16 7.31 16.73 -12.12
CA GLU A 16 6.17 16.84 -11.22
C GLU A 16 5.28 15.60 -11.27
N ILE A 17 4.91 15.14 -12.47
CA ILE A 17 4.10 13.92 -12.63
C ILE A 17 4.80 12.70 -12.06
N MET A 18 6.11 12.52 -12.31
CA MET A 18 6.88 11.42 -11.74
C MET A 18 6.88 11.44 -10.21
N HIS A 19 7.00 12.63 -9.60
CA HIS A 19 6.92 12.78 -8.16
C HIS A 19 5.53 12.41 -7.62
N HIS A 20 4.46 12.80 -8.31
CA HIS A 20 3.09 12.40 -7.97
C HIS A 20 2.88 10.88 -8.10
N VAL A 21 3.29 10.29 -9.22
CA VAL A 21 3.20 8.85 -9.48
C VAL A 21 4.00 8.05 -8.44
N GLN A 22 5.18 8.53 -8.03
CA GLN A 22 5.99 7.87 -7.01
C GLN A 22 5.27 7.79 -5.66
N LYS A 23 4.53 8.83 -5.27
CA LYS A 23 3.71 8.82 -4.06
C LYS A 23 2.59 7.78 -4.15
N GLU A 24 1.91 7.71 -5.28
CA GLU A 24 0.85 6.72 -5.50
C GLU A 24 1.39 5.28 -5.49
N ILE A 25 2.55 5.04 -6.10
CA ILE A 25 3.24 3.74 -6.08
C ILE A 25 3.63 3.37 -4.64
N ALA A 26 4.13 4.32 -3.85
CA ALA A 26 4.48 4.06 -2.45
C ALA A 26 3.24 3.60 -1.65
N VAL A 27 2.10 4.28 -1.83
CA VAL A 27 0.83 3.89 -1.21
C VAL A 27 0.40 2.49 -1.64
N ALA A 28 0.44 2.19 -2.94
CA ALA A 28 0.08 0.86 -3.46
C ALA A 28 1.00 -0.25 -2.92
N SER A 29 2.31 0.02 -2.86
CA SER A 29 3.30 -0.91 -2.29
C SER A 29 3.06 -1.16 -0.80
N THR A 30 2.77 -0.11 -0.03
CA THR A 30 2.41 -0.24 1.39
C THR A 30 1.13 -1.04 1.58
N GLN A 31 0.10 -0.84 0.75
CA GLN A 31 -1.12 -1.65 0.82
C GLN A 31 -0.82 -3.13 0.59
N GLN A 32 -0.02 -3.46 -0.42
CA GLN A 32 0.39 -4.84 -0.67
C GLN A 32 1.18 -5.43 0.52
N LEU A 33 2.07 -4.63 1.12
CA LEU A 33 2.83 -5.04 2.30
C LEU A 33 1.89 -5.34 3.47
N LEU A 34 0.94 -4.45 3.76
CA LEU A 34 -0.04 -4.62 4.83
C LEU A 34 -0.85 -5.90 4.62
N THR A 35 -1.36 -6.15 3.41
CA THR A 35 -2.07 -7.39 3.09
C THR A 35 -1.21 -8.62 3.37
N LYS A 36 0.05 -8.63 2.89
CA LYS A 36 0.98 -9.75 3.14
C LYS A 36 1.30 -9.92 4.63
N MET A 37 1.43 -8.82 5.38
CA MET A 37 1.65 -8.86 6.81
C MET A 37 0.42 -9.45 7.51
N SER A 38 -0.79 -9.04 7.15
CA SER A 38 -2.02 -9.62 7.69
C SER A 38 -2.09 -11.12 7.39
N GLU A 39 -1.84 -11.56 6.16
CA GLU A 39 -1.88 -12.98 5.78
C GLU A 39 -0.85 -13.84 6.53
N LYS A 40 0.35 -13.30 6.80
CA LYS A 40 1.44 -14.05 7.44
C LYS A 40 1.43 -13.99 8.95
N CYS A 41 1.09 -12.83 9.52
CA CYS A 41 1.18 -12.58 10.95
C CYS A 41 -0.13 -12.93 11.65
N PHE A 42 -1.29 -12.69 11.03
CA PHE A 42 -2.58 -12.99 11.67
C PHE A 42 -2.71 -14.46 12.10
N PRO A 43 -2.38 -15.47 11.27
CA PRO A 43 -2.45 -16.87 11.71
C PRO A 43 -1.42 -17.24 12.78
N LYS A 44 -0.37 -16.44 12.94
CA LYS A 44 0.69 -16.66 13.96
C LYS A 44 0.35 -16.00 15.29
N CYS A 45 -0.22 -14.80 15.24
CA CYS A 45 -0.53 -13.99 16.42
C CYS A 45 -1.95 -14.26 16.95
N VAL A 46 -2.88 -14.66 16.09
CA VAL A 46 -4.27 -14.97 16.44
C VAL A 46 -4.50 -16.47 16.30
N SER A 47 -4.31 -17.17 17.41
CA SER A 47 -4.48 -18.62 17.52
C SER A 47 -5.95 -19.05 17.58
N ARG A 48 -6.83 -18.16 18.06
CA ARG A 48 -8.27 -18.41 18.23
C ARG A 48 -9.07 -17.23 17.64
N PRO A 49 -9.44 -17.29 16.35
CA PRO A 49 -10.21 -16.23 15.72
C PRO A 49 -11.56 -16.02 16.42
N GLY A 50 -11.90 -14.76 16.70
CA GLY A 50 -13.15 -14.37 17.35
C GLY A 50 -13.38 -12.87 17.25
N THR A 51 -14.45 -12.38 17.86
CA THR A 51 -14.78 -10.94 17.90
C THR A 51 -13.90 -10.15 18.87
N THR A 52 -13.12 -10.84 19.70
CA THR A 52 -12.23 -10.27 20.71
C THR A 52 -10.91 -11.02 20.70
N LEU A 53 -9.81 -10.30 20.86
CA LEU A 53 -8.48 -10.89 21.02
C LEU A 53 -8.26 -11.29 22.48
N TYR A 54 -7.70 -12.47 22.72
CA TYR A 54 -7.25 -12.87 24.04
C TYR A 54 -6.02 -12.05 24.47
N SER A 55 -5.76 -11.93 25.78
CA SER A 55 -4.60 -11.17 26.27
C SER A 55 -3.27 -11.67 25.70
N SER A 56 -3.16 -12.98 25.43
CA SER A 56 -2.00 -13.59 24.78
C SER A 56 -1.85 -13.27 23.29
N GLU A 57 -2.87 -12.71 22.65
CA GLU A 57 -2.88 -12.35 21.22
C GLU A 57 -2.71 -10.84 20.99
N GLN A 58 -2.76 -10.04 22.06
CA GLN A 58 -2.58 -8.58 22.03
C GLN A 58 -1.12 -8.14 22.28
N VAL A 59 -0.24 -9.10 22.56
CA VAL A 59 1.15 -8.87 23.03
C VAL A 59 2.18 -9.45 22.08
#